data_AF-A0A0C3BNM3-F1
#
_entry.id   AF-A0A0C3BNM3-F1
#
_cell.length_a   1.000
_cell.length_b   1.000
_cell.length_c   1.000
_cell.angle_alpha   90.00
_cell.angle_beta   90.00
_cell.angle_gamma   90.00
#
_symmetry.space_group_name_H-M   'P 1'
#
loop_
_entity.id
_entity.type
_entity.pdbx_description
1 polymer ?
#
loop_
_entity_poly.entity_id
_entity_poly.type
_entity_poly.pdbx_seq_one_letter_code
_entity_poly.pdbx_strand_id
1 'polypeptide(L)'
;MFVRYLLLVVAEENVLGLGCVSRSMSEERCLMAKKDDDEEDDDDDEAEIHRHFLRNATKTVIWDIAVGCLALSVKLHRDTLAPLYPVYAVDFLSLAPHAMGHDEFETSQREILEAFSFSLRGHNTPQPIMDEVYLALPSLRALLGFKGGWEDAKREAWKRLLRAVSEPDIIRFPISLLTISALITGIIIALINHYEAEAEAIIWRQQSLHGIQTCACNSAVSCAQRDSLQDAQVQAQRRCVRRAVKAADGVILDLQDLVGVGNENLRECRVWLAGLGH
;
A
#
# COMPACT_ATOMS: atom_id res chain seq x y z
N MET A 1 -10.27 8.96 2.21
CA MET A 1 -9.36 8.33 1.22
C MET A 1 -9.14 6.85 1.52
N PHE A 2 -8.73 6.45 2.72
CA PHE A 2 -8.48 5.04 3.10
C PHE A 2 -9.67 4.10 2.83
N VAL A 3 -10.88 4.50 3.25
CA VAL A 3 -12.13 3.78 2.98
C VAL A 3 -12.36 3.56 1.49
N ARG A 4 -12.21 4.60 0.68
CA ARG A 4 -12.46 4.54 -0.76
C ARG A 4 -11.45 3.62 -1.47
N TYR A 5 -10.23 3.47 -0.94
CA TYR A 5 -9.22 2.57 -1.48
C TYR A 5 -9.48 1.11 -1.10
N LEU A 6 -9.81 0.83 0.17
CA LEU A 6 -10.23 -0.50 0.62
C LEU A 6 -11.48 -0.99 -0.13
N LEU A 7 -12.45 -0.09 -0.34
CA LEU A 7 -13.65 -0.40 -1.11
C LEU A 7 -13.37 -0.55 -2.61
N LEU A 8 -12.39 0.17 -3.18
CA LEU A 8 -11.95 -0.03 -4.56
C LEU A 8 -11.25 -1.37 -4.74
N VAL A 9 -10.38 -1.79 -3.81
CA VAL A 9 -9.70 -3.09 -3.86
C VAL A 9 -10.73 -4.23 -3.73
N VAL A 10 -11.68 -4.13 -2.80
CA VAL A 10 -12.78 -5.11 -2.66
C VAL A 10 -13.73 -5.09 -3.88
N ALA A 11 -13.87 -3.96 -4.57
CA ALA A 11 -14.73 -3.83 -5.76
C ALA A 11 -14.04 -4.23 -7.08
N GLU A 12 -12.73 -4.00 -7.21
CA GLU A 12 -11.96 -4.24 -8.44
C GLU A 12 -11.33 -5.64 -8.47
N GLU A 13 -11.05 -6.24 -7.32
CA GLU A 13 -10.51 -7.60 -7.29
C GLU A 13 -11.62 -8.66 -7.21
N ASN A 14 -11.60 -9.56 -8.19
CA ASN A 14 -12.10 -10.92 -8.03
C ASN A 14 -11.26 -11.64 -6.95
N VAL A 15 -11.37 -11.22 -5.68
CA VAL A 15 -10.58 -11.74 -4.53
C VAL A 15 -10.80 -13.26 -4.32
N LEU A 16 -11.80 -13.85 -4.95
CA LEU A 16 -11.87 -15.31 -5.16
C LEU A 16 -11.27 -15.67 -6.53
N GLY A 17 -9.96 -15.46 -6.66
CA GLY A 17 -9.15 -16.18 -7.63
C GLY A 17 -9.17 -17.67 -7.34
N LEU A 18 -10.32 -18.32 -7.55
CA LEU A 18 -10.38 -19.73 -7.91
C LEU A 18 -9.65 -19.82 -9.24
N GLY A 19 -8.36 -20.12 -9.16
CA GLY A 19 -7.51 -20.30 -10.32
C GLY A 19 -8.08 -21.39 -11.22
N CYS A 20 -8.81 -20.96 -12.25
CA CYS A 20 -8.76 -21.67 -13.52
C CYS A 20 -7.33 -21.52 -14.03
N VAL A 21 -6.49 -22.49 -13.69
CA VAL A 21 -5.25 -22.76 -14.41
C VAL A 21 -5.66 -23.11 -15.84
N SER A 22 -5.69 -22.09 -16.70
CA SER A 22 -5.81 -22.25 -18.14
C SER A 22 -4.56 -22.96 -18.64
N ARG A 23 -4.57 -24.28 -18.55
CA ARG A 23 -3.56 -25.16 -19.14
C ARG A 23 -3.75 -25.10 -20.66
N SER A 24 -2.95 -24.26 -21.31
CA SER A 24 -2.79 -24.31 -22.76
C SER A 24 -2.14 -25.63 -23.14
N MET A 25 -2.93 -26.55 -23.65
CA MET A 25 -2.43 -27.64 -24.47
C MET A 25 -3.24 -27.70 -25.76
N SER A 26 -2.65 -27.07 -26.76
CA SER A 26 -2.84 -27.37 -28.17
C SER A 26 -2.56 -28.85 -28.44
N GLU A 27 -3.57 -29.61 -28.84
CA GLU A 27 -3.37 -30.75 -29.73
C GLU A 27 -4.65 -31.01 -30.54
N GLU A 28 -4.61 -30.57 -31.79
CA GLU A 28 -5.56 -30.93 -32.83
C GLU A 28 -5.45 -32.42 -33.15
N ARG A 29 -6.58 -33.14 -33.15
CA ARG A 29 -6.79 -34.26 -34.08
C ARG A 29 -8.28 -34.55 -34.30
N CYS A 30 -8.75 -34.10 -35.46
CA CYS A 30 -9.58 -34.80 -36.43
C CYS A 30 -10.24 -36.13 -35.98
N LEU A 31 -11.57 -36.20 -35.98
CA LEU A 31 -12.34 -36.91 -37.02
C LEU A 31 -13.85 -36.96 -36.71
N MET A 32 -14.61 -36.55 -37.72
CA MET A 32 -16.04 -36.69 -37.91
C MET A 32 -16.56 -38.10 -37.59
N ALA A 33 -17.56 -38.20 -36.70
CA ALA A 33 -18.57 -39.25 -36.75
C ALA A 33 -19.87 -38.75 -36.10
N LYS A 34 -20.93 -38.68 -36.92
CA LYS A 34 -22.33 -38.48 -36.54
C LYS A 34 -22.77 -39.42 -35.42
N LYS A 35 -23.52 -38.92 -34.44
CA LYS A 35 -24.83 -39.47 -34.11
C LYS A 35 -25.64 -38.51 -33.23
N ASP A 36 -26.92 -38.43 -33.59
CA ASP A 36 -27.99 -37.73 -32.91
C ASP A 36 -28.14 -38.27 -31.47
N ASP A 37 -28.07 -37.38 -30.48
CA ASP A 37 -28.52 -37.59 -29.09
C ASP A 37 -28.74 -36.18 -28.47
N ASP A 38 -29.81 -35.48 -28.91
CA ASP A 38 -30.20 -34.13 -28.48
C ASP A 38 -31.07 -34.16 -27.19
N GLU A 39 -30.64 -34.86 -26.13
CA GLU A 39 -31.39 -34.92 -24.85
C GLU A 39 -30.49 -34.90 -23.58
N GLU A 40 -29.40 -34.14 -23.57
CA GLU A 40 -28.59 -33.89 -22.35
C GLU A 40 -28.05 -32.45 -22.31
N ASP A 41 -28.88 -31.44 -22.01
CA ASP A 41 -28.39 -30.06 -21.77
C ASP A 41 -29.16 -29.26 -20.68
N ASP A 42 -30.25 -29.78 -20.09
CA ASP A 42 -31.04 -29.03 -19.09
C ASP A 42 -30.41 -28.98 -17.67
N ASP A 43 -29.53 -29.94 -17.33
CA ASP A 43 -28.93 -30.03 -15.99
C ASP A 43 -27.79 -29.00 -15.76
N ASP A 44 -27.16 -28.50 -16.84
CA ASP A 44 -26.04 -27.55 -16.75
C ASP A 44 -26.51 -26.12 -16.41
N ASP A 45 -27.73 -25.75 -16.83
CA ASP A 45 -28.34 -24.44 -16.56
C ASP A 45 -28.70 -24.25 -15.08
N GLU A 46 -29.25 -25.28 -14.41
CA GLU A 46 -29.59 -25.20 -12.99
C GLU A 46 -28.33 -25.04 -12.12
N ALA A 47 -27.25 -25.75 -12.46
CA ALA A 47 -25.98 -25.67 -11.76
C ALA A 47 -25.32 -24.30 -11.92
N GLU A 48 -25.48 -23.64 -13.07
CA GLU A 48 -24.96 -22.28 -13.30
C GLU A 48 -25.74 -21.23 -12.50
N ILE A 49 -27.08 -21.30 -12.51
CA ILE A 49 -27.94 -20.40 -11.73
C ILE A 49 -27.60 -20.48 -10.23
N HIS A 50 -27.42 -21.69 -9.71
CA HIS A 50 -27.06 -21.89 -8.30
C HIS A 50 -25.70 -21.29 -7.96
N ARG A 51 -24.69 -21.49 -8.82
CA ARG A 51 -23.36 -20.87 -8.66
C ARG A 51 -23.43 -19.35 -8.69
N HIS A 52 -24.22 -18.78 -9.59
CA HIS A 52 -24.40 -17.33 -9.67
C HIS A 52 -25.06 -16.77 -8.40
N PHE A 53 -26.08 -17.44 -7.88
CA PHE A 53 -26.75 -17.07 -6.63
C PHE A 53 -25.79 -17.11 -5.44
N LEU A 54 -25.04 -18.20 -5.27
CA LEU A 54 -24.04 -18.33 -4.19
C LEU A 54 -22.97 -17.25 -4.27
N ARG A 55 -22.50 -16.91 -5.47
CA ARG A 55 -21.53 -15.83 -5.68
C ARG A 55 -22.08 -14.48 -5.24
N ASN A 56 -23.33 -14.19 -5.56
CA ASN A 56 -23.96 -12.92 -5.16
C ASN A 56 -24.19 -12.86 -3.65
N ALA A 57 -24.66 -13.95 -3.04
CA ALA A 57 -24.82 -14.02 -1.59
C ALA A 57 -23.48 -13.82 -0.86
N THR A 58 -22.41 -14.46 -1.37
CA THR A 58 -21.05 -14.30 -0.82
C THR A 58 -20.57 -12.86 -0.92
N LYS A 59 -20.81 -12.19 -2.05
CA LYS A 59 -20.47 -10.77 -2.23
C LYS A 59 -21.18 -9.89 -1.21
N THR A 60 -22.48 -10.09 -1.00
CA THR A 60 -23.25 -9.35 0.00
C THR A 60 -22.65 -9.50 1.40
N VAL A 61 -22.36 -10.72 1.83
CA VAL A 61 -21.74 -10.98 3.15
C VAL A 61 -20.36 -10.34 3.28
N ILE A 62 -19.53 -10.39 2.23
CA ILE A 62 -18.21 -9.73 2.22
C ILE A 62 -18.35 -8.23 2.44
N TRP A 63 -19.31 -7.60 1.76
CA TRP A 63 -19.59 -6.18 1.94
C TRP A 63 -20.11 -5.87 3.34
N ASP A 64 -20.94 -6.74 3.92
CA ASP A 64 -21.45 -6.56 5.27
C ASP A 64 -20.34 -6.56 6.32
N ILE A 65 -19.43 -7.52 6.19
CA ILE A 65 -18.24 -7.65 7.03
C ILE A 65 -17.31 -6.45 6.80
N ALA A 66 -17.08 -6.04 5.55
CA ALA A 66 -16.19 -4.91 5.24
C ALA A 66 -16.69 -3.59 5.85
N VAL A 67 -17.99 -3.30 5.69
CA VAL A 67 -18.62 -2.10 6.27
C VAL A 67 -18.63 -2.17 7.81
N GLY A 68 -18.90 -3.35 8.39
CA GLY A 68 -18.82 -3.58 9.83
C GLY A 68 -17.41 -3.36 10.39
N CYS A 69 -16.38 -3.94 9.76
CA CYS A 69 -14.96 -3.76 10.11
C CYS A 69 -14.57 -2.28 10.07
N LEU A 70 -15.00 -1.58 9.02
CA LEU A 70 -14.75 -0.15 8.88
C LEU A 70 -15.40 0.64 10.02
N ALA A 71 -16.67 0.40 10.31
CA ALA A 71 -17.38 1.09 11.39
C ALA A 71 -16.70 0.88 12.74
N LEU A 72 -16.33 -0.37 13.06
CA LEU A 72 -15.58 -0.71 14.26
C LEU A 72 -14.21 0.00 14.31
N SER A 73 -13.47 0.03 13.20
CA SER A 73 -12.17 0.72 13.15
C SER A 73 -12.31 2.21 13.45
N VAL A 74 -13.35 2.87 12.92
CA VAL A 74 -13.64 4.28 13.21
C VAL A 74 -14.02 4.47 14.67
N LYS A 75 -14.91 3.63 15.21
CA LYS A 75 -15.31 3.68 16.62
C LYS A 75 -14.13 3.46 17.59
N LEU A 76 -13.14 2.66 17.20
CA LEU A 76 -11.96 2.36 18.02
C LEU A 76 -10.85 3.40 17.94
N HIS A 77 -10.60 3.96 16.75
CA HIS A 77 -9.42 4.79 16.49
C HIS A 77 -9.71 6.29 16.35
N ARG A 78 -10.96 6.68 16.14
CA ARG A 78 -11.32 8.09 16.03
C ARG A 78 -11.80 8.62 17.37
N ASP A 79 -11.20 9.71 17.82
CA ASP A 79 -11.76 10.49 18.92
C ASP A 79 -13.07 11.15 18.46
N THR A 80 -14.15 10.92 19.21
CA THR A 80 -15.47 11.52 18.97
C THR A 80 -15.72 12.70 19.90
N LEU A 81 -14.70 13.16 20.64
CA LEU A 81 -14.78 14.38 21.44
C LEU A 81 -14.73 15.62 20.54
N ALA A 82 -15.45 16.66 20.96
CA ALA A 82 -15.46 17.94 20.25
C ALA A 82 -14.01 18.45 20.04
N PRO A 83 -13.68 18.95 18.84
CA PRO A 83 -14.57 19.36 17.75
C PRO A 83 -14.92 18.25 16.72
N LEU A 84 -14.56 16.99 16.98
CA LEU A 84 -14.78 15.89 16.03
C LEU A 84 -16.20 15.31 16.17
N TYR A 85 -16.97 15.33 15.07
CA TYR A 85 -18.30 14.73 15.04
C TYR A 85 -18.22 13.20 14.86
N PRO A 86 -19.12 12.43 15.52
CA PRO A 86 -19.26 11.00 15.24
C PRO A 86 -19.68 10.79 13.79
N VAL A 87 -19.23 9.69 13.19
CA VAL A 87 -19.76 9.22 11.90
C VAL A 87 -21.04 8.45 12.18
N TYR A 88 -22.14 8.80 11.52
CA TYR A 88 -23.43 8.18 11.80
C TYR A 88 -23.57 6.87 11.03
N ALA A 89 -24.42 5.96 11.53
CA ALA A 89 -24.69 4.67 10.89
C ALA A 89 -25.10 4.84 9.41
N VAL A 90 -25.93 5.86 9.11
CA VAL A 90 -26.38 6.16 7.74
C VAL A 90 -25.23 6.38 6.75
N ASP A 91 -24.11 6.95 7.21
CA ASP A 91 -22.94 7.17 6.36
C ASP A 91 -22.28 5.85 5.99
N PHE A 92 -22.23 4.88 6.91
CA PHE A 92 -21.69 3.55 6.66
C PHE A 92 -22.62 2.71 5.77
N LEU A 93 -23.93 2.75 6.03
CA LEU A 93 -24.94 2.06 5.22
C LEU A 93 -24.89 2.51 3.76
N SER A 94 -24.57 3.78 3.51
CA SER A 94 -24.44 4.32 2.15
C SER A 94 -23.24 3.79 1.36
N LEU A 95 -22.30 3.09 2.01
CA LEU A 95 -21.11 2.51 1.37
C LEU A 95 -21.38 1.14 0.76
N ALA A 96 -22.37 0.40 1.27
CA ALA A 96 -22.70 -0.92 0.76
C ALA A 96 -23.37 -0.79 -0.63
N PRO A 97 -23.02 -1.62 -1.62
CA PRO A 97 -23.65 -1.60 -2.94
C PRO A 97 -25.07 -2.19 -2.94
N HIS A 98 -25.44 -2.91 -1.88
CA HIS A 98 -26.78 -3.46 -1.66
C HIS A 98 -27.50 -2.73 -0.53
N ALA A 99 -28.82 -2.93 -0.45
CA ALA A 99 -29.63 -2.39 0.63
C ALA A 99 -29.31 -3.12 1.94
N MET A 100 -28.47 -2.51 2.78
CA MET A 100 -28.17 -2.98 4.12
C MET A 100 -29.08 -2.27 5.14
N GLY A 101 -29.82 -3.04 5.93
CA GLY A 101 -30.62 -2.54 7.04
C GLY A 101 -29.75 -2.17 8.25
N HIS A 102 -30.28 -1.31 9.13
CA HIS A 102 -29.60 -0.97 10.39
C HIS A 102 -29.35 -2.22 11.27
N ASP A 103 -30.30 -3.15 11.33
CA ASP A 103 -30.18 -4.36 12.14
C ASP A 103 -29.12 -5.33 11.59
N GLU A 104 -28.98 -5.41 10.26
CA GLU A 104 -27.94 -6.19 9.58
C GLU A 104 -26.55 -5.58 9.84
N PHE A 105 -26.46 -4.25 9.78
CA PHE A 105 -25.23 -3.51 10.09
C PHE A 105 -24.78 -3.66 11.54
N GLU A 106 -25.69 -3.63 12.51
CA GLU A 106 -25.35 -3.87 13.92
C GLU A 106 -25.05 -5.36 14.16
N THR A 107 -25.71 -6.27 13.44
CA THR A 107 -25.42 -7.70 13.51
C THR A 107 -24.02 -8.01 12.98
N SER A 108 -23.61 -7.45 11.83
CA SER A 108 -22.28 -7.68 11.28
C SER A 108 -21.18 -7.18 12.21
N GLN A 109 -21.36 -6.02 12.83
CA GLN A 109 -20.43 -5.49 13.84
C GLN A 109 -20.31 -6.42 15.05
N ARG A 110 -21.44 -6.96 15.55
CA ARG A 110 -21.46 -7.90 16.67
C ARG A 110 -20.77 -9.20 16.33
N GLU A 111 -21.04 -9.77 15.15
CA GLU A 111 -20.40 -11.01 14.68
C GLU A 111 -18.89 -10.86 14.55
N ILE A 112 -18.41 -9.72 14.03
CA ILE A 112 -16.98 -9.41 13.98
C ILE A 112 -16.40 -9.35 15.40
N LEU A 113 -17.03 -8.59 16.30
CA LEU A 113 -16.58 -8.51 17.69
C LEU A 113 -16.52 -9.89 18.35
N GLU A 114 -17.55 -10.72 18.17
CA GLU A 114 -17.61 -12.08 18.70
C GLU A 114 -16.51 -12.97 18.13
N ALA A 115 -16.26 -12.92 16.81
CA ALA A 115 -15.17 -13.65 16.16
C ALA A 115 -13.79 -13.29 16.74
N PHE A 116 -13.60 -12.04 17.17
CA PHE A 116 -12.39 -11.58 17.85
C PHE A 116 -12.48 -11.67 19.38
N SER A 117 -13.43 -12.42 19.95
CA SER A 117 -13.63 -12.54 21.41
C SER A 117 -13.72 -11.18 22.12
N PHE A 118 -14.40 -10.23 21.48
CA PHE A 118 -14.55 -8.82 21.88
C PHE A 118 -13.22 -8.10 22.12
N SER A 119 -12.12 -8.64 21.58
CA SER A 119 -10.75 -8.20 21.83
C SER A 119 -10.13 -7.64 20.55
N LEU A 120 -10.69 -6.52 20.08
CA LEU A 120 -10.12 -5.74 18.97
C LEU A 120 -8.97 -4.82 19.43
N ARG A 121 -8.75 -4.68 20.73
CA ARG A 121 -7.60 -3.97 21.30
C ARG A 121 -6.36 -4.84 21.17
N GLY A 122 -5.62 -4.65 20.09
CA GLY A 122 -4.30 -5.25 19.89
C GLY A 122 -3.35 -4.22 19.32
N HIS A 123 -2.15 -4.15 19.89
CA HIS A 123 -1.03 -3.25 19.56
C HIS A 123 -0.42 -3.46 18.16
N ASN A 124 -1.22 -3.98 17.23
CA ASN A 124 -0.78 -4.48 15.94
C ASN A 124 -1.22 -3.52 14.84
N THR A 125 -1.06 -2.21 15.04
CA THR A 125 -1.09 -1.25 13.94
C THR A 125 0.33 -0.72 13.71
N PRO A 126 0.66 -0.26 12.50
CA PRO A 126 2.00 0.27 12.24
C PRO A 126 2.34 1.52 13.06
N GLN A 127 1.36 2.36 13.40
CA GLN A 127 1.60 3.66 14.03
C GLN A 127 2.33 3.55 15.39
N PRO A 128 1.85 2.77 16.37
CA PRO A 128 2.52 2.64 17.66
C PRO A 128 3.95 2.12 17.55
N ILE A 129 4.20 1.18 16.61
CA ILE A 129 5.54 0.64 16.36
C ILE A 129 6.47 1.73 15.84
N MET A 130 6.03 2.53 14.86
CA MET A 130 6.82 3.67 14.35
C MET A 130 7.11 4.69 15.44
N ASP A 131 6.13 5.01 16.29
CA ASP A 131 6.27 5.98 17.37
C ASP A 131 7.24 5.48 18.46
N GLU A 132 7.11 4.21 18.86
CA GLU A 132 8.00 3.58 19.84
C GLU A 132 9.44 3.53 19.34
N VAL A 133 9.66 3.12 18.09
CA VAL A 133 10.96 3.12 17.42
C VAL A 133 11.60 4.52 17.39
N TYR A 134 10.80 5.55 17.04
CA TYR A 134 11.30 6.92 16.99
C TYR A 134 11.72 7.44 18.36
N LEU A 135 10.97 7.09 19.41
CA LEU A 135 11.32 7.41 20.79
C LEU A 135 12.55 6.63 21.26
N ALA A 136 12.64 5.35 20.93
CA ALA A 136 13.70 4.44 21.36
C ALA A 136 15.06 4.74 20.71
N LEU A 137 15.10 5.29 19.49
CA LEU A 137 16.35 5.47 18.72
C LEU A 137 16.76 6.95 18.59
N PRO A 138 17.70 7.45 19.41
CA PRO A 138 18.28 8.78 19.24
C PRO A 138 18.99 8.96 17.90
N SER A 139 19.62 7.91 17.36
CA SER A 139 20.30 7.91 16.06
C SER A 139 19.34 8.23 14.92
N LEU A 140 18.15 7.62 14.91
CA LEU A 140 17.08 7.90 13.96
C LEU A 140 16.61 9.37 14.04
N ARG A 141 16.43 9.88 15.27
CA ARG A 141 16.05 11.28 15.49
C ARG A 141 17.09 12.26 15.00
N ALA A 142 18.37 11.97 15.21
CA ALA A 142 19.48 12.78 14.71
C ALA A 142 19.53 12.75 13.17
N LEU A 143 19.40 11.57 12.56
CA LEU A 143 19.42 11.38 11.10
C LEU A 143 18.27 12.15 10.41
N LEU A 144 17.07 12.13 11.00
CA LEU A 144 15.88 12.80 10.49
C LEU A 144 15.63 14.18 11.12
N GLY A 145 16.66 14.79 11.72
CA GLY A 145 16.58 16.09 12.40
C GLY A 145 16.36 17.29 11.48
N PHE A 146 16.26 17.09 10.17
CA PHE A 146 15.92 18.13 9.20
C PHE A 146 14.41 18.41 9.18
N LYS A 147 14.02 19.58 8.66
CA LYS A 147 12.62 20.03 8.65
C LYS A 147 11.73 19.03 7.91
N GLY A 148 10.79 18.41 8.63
CA GLY A 148 9.84 17.45 8.08
C GLY A 148 10.37 16.02 7.89
N GLY A 149 11.62 15.72 8.26
CA GLY A 149 12.25 14.43 7.94
C GLY A 149 11.50 13.22 8.48
N TRP A 150 11.04 13.28 9.73
CA TRP A 150 10.23 12.20 10.33
C TRP A 150 8.86 12.04 9.66
N GLU A 151 8.16 13.15 9.40
CA GLU A 151 6.84 13.13 8.77
C GLU A 151 6.92 12.62 7.32
N ASP A 152 8.00 12.94 6.62
CA ASP A 152 8.28 12.44 5.27
C ASP A 152 8.55 10.94 5.29
N ALA A 153 9.38 10.46 6.21
CA ALA A 153 9.67 9.04 6.36
C ALA A 153 8.41 8.23 6.72
N LYS A 154 7.63 8.69 7.71
CA LYS A 154 6.33 8.08 8.06
C LYS A 154 5.38 8.04 6.89
N ARG A 155 5.22 9.16 6.17
CA ARG A 155 4.32 9.24 5.02
C ARG A 155 4.71 8.24 3.93
N GLU A 156 5.99 8.11 3.62
CA GLU A 156 6.48 7.14 2.64
C GLU A 156 6.37 5.68 3.11
N ALA A 157 6.49 5.43 4.41
CA ALA A 157 6.23 4.12 5.01
C ALA A 157 4.75 3.76 4.92
N TRP A 158 3.86 4.69 5.28
CA TRP A 158 2.41 4.52 5.18
C TRP A 158 1.95 4.26 3.76
N LYS A 159 2.44 5.02 2.78
CA LYS A 159 2.14 4.78 1.36
C LYS A 159 2.42 3.33 0.95
N ARG A 160 3.48 2.72 1.46
CA ARG A 160 3.85 1.32 1.17
C ARG A 160 2.97 0.33 1.90
N LEU A 161 2.76 0.53 3.20
CA LEU A 161 1.89 -0.34 4.00
C LEU A 161 0.46 -0.34 3.45
N LEU A 162 -0.04 0.80 3.00
CA LEU A 162 -1.37 0.92 2.39
C LEU A 162 -1.51 0.13 1.09
N ARG A 163 -0.45 0.04 0.28
CA ARG A 163 -0.45 -0.82 -0.91
C ARG A 163 -0.38 -2.29 -0.53
N ALA A 164 0.47 -2.62 0.45
CA ALA A 164 0.63 -3.98 0.93
C ALA A 164 -0.70 -4.59 1.44
N VAL A 165 -1.60 -3.79 2.02
CA VAL A 165 -2.89 -4.29 2.53
C VAL A 165 -3.79 -4.86 1.42
N SER A 166 -3.58 -4.46 0.17
CA SER A 166 -4.32 -5.01 -0.98
C SER A 166 -3.81 -6.39 -1.40
N GLU A 167 -2.60 -6.77 -0.99
CA GLU A 167 -1.98 -8.00 -1.46
C GLU A 167 -2.44 -9.21 -0.62
N PRO A 168 -2.88 -10.30 -1.26
CA PRO A 168 -3.40 -11.47 -0.53
C PRO A 168 -2.35 -12.16 0.34
N ASP A 169 -1.07 -11.98 -0.01
CA ASP A 169 0.04 -12.60 0.66
C ASP A 169 0.67 -11.74 1.77
N ILE A 170 0.10 -10.57 2.09
CA ILE A 170 0.54 -9.71 3.20
C ILE A 170 0.66 -10.45 4.53
N ILE A 171 -0.25 -11.41 4.76
CA ILE A 171 -0.33 -12.19 6.01
C ILE A 171 0.91 -13.05 6.27
N ARG A 172 1.78 -13.26 5.27
CA ARG A 172 3.04 -13.99 5.45
C ARG A 172 4.04 -13.25 6.33
N PHE A 173 3.93 -11.92 6.43
CA PHE A 173 4.86 -11.10 7.18
C PHE A 173 4.21 -10.57 8.47
N PRO A 174 4.86 -10.68 9.64
CA PRO A 174 4.35 -10.05 10.84
C PRO A 174 4.34 -8.53 10.69
N ILE A 175 3.37 -7.86 11.32
CA ILE A 175 3.18 -6.42 11.13
C ILE A 175 4.37 -5.57 11.56
N SER A 176 5.12 -6.01 12.57
CA SER A 176 6.38 -5.36 12.99
C SER A 176 7.41 -5.37 11.86
N LEU A 177 7.58 -6.51 11.19
CA LEU A 177 8.48 -6.66 10.05
C LEU A 177 8.05 -5.80 8.87
N LEU A 178 6.76 -5.82 8.52
CA LEU A 178 6.20 -4.96 7.47
C LEU A 178 6.45 -3.48 7.77
N THR A 179 6.14 -3.06 9.00
CA THR A 179 6.26 -1.67 9.45
C THR A 179 7.70 -1.19 9.35
N ILE A 180 8.66 -1.98 9.84
CA ILE A 180 10.07 -1.61 9.87
C ILE A 180 10.67 -1.63 8.46
N SER A 181 10.29 -2.61 7.63
CA SER A 181 10.71 -2.69 6.23
C SER A 181 10.23 -1.49 5.41
N ALA A 182 8.96 -1.10 5.62
CA ALA A 182 8.39 0.09 5.02
C ALA A 182 9.05 1.37 5.55
N LEU A 183 9.32 1.43 6.86
CA LEU A 183 9.96 2.57 7.51
C LEU A 183 11.39 2.80 7.03
N ILE A 184 12.21 1.75 6.91
CA ILE A 184 13.57 1.83 6.34
C ILE A 184 13.52 2.44 4.94
N THR A 185 12.58 1.99 4.12
CA THR A 185 12.43 2.51 2.76
C THR A 185 11.95 3.98 2.79
N GLY A 186 11.05 4.32 3.71
CA GLY A 186 10.61 5.70 3.92
C GLY A 186 11.74 6.63 4.36
N ILE A 187 12.62 6.18 5.27
CA ILE A 187 13.81 6.91 5.72
C ILE A 187 14.74 7.21 4.54
N ILE A 188 15.06 6.20 3.73
CA ILE A 188 15.93 6.36 2.58
C ILE A 188 15.35 7.38 1.59
N ILE A 189 14.03 7.31 1.31
CA ILE A 189 13.38 8.24 0.38
C ILE A 189 13.33 9.65 0.93
N ALA A 190 13.02 9.82 2.22
CA ALA A 190 13.06 11.13 2.86
C ALA A 190 14.45 11.77 2.76
N LEU A 191 15.52 10.99 2.95
CA LEU A 191 16.90 11.45 2.79
C LEU A 191 17.25 11.79 1.33
N ILE A 192 16.79 10.99 0.36
CA ILE A 192 16.97 11.30 -1.07
C ILE A 192 16.35 12.65 -1.40
N ASN A 193 15.09 12.85 -1.06
CA ASN A 193 14.37 14.10 -1.31
C ASN A 193 15.06 15.29 -0.62
N HIS A 194 15.55 15.10 0.61
CA HIS A 194 16.29 16.13 1.33
C HIS A 194 17.60 16.51 0.60
N TYR A 195 18.38 15.53 0.14
CA TYR A 195 19.63 15.80 -0.58
C TYR A 195 19.41 16.40 -1.97
N GLU A 196 18.34 16.02 -2.65
CA GLU A 196 17.93 16.64 -3.93
C GLU A 196 17.57 18.12 -3.72
N ALA A 197 16.73 18.41 -2.73
CA ALA A 197 16.36 19.80 -2.39
C ALA A 197 17.57 20.65 -1.95
N GLU A 198 18.51 20.07 -1.19
CA GLU A 198 19.77 20.73 -0.80
C GLU A 198 20.62 21.06 -2.04
N ALA A 199 20.76 20.11 -2.97
CA ALA A 199 21.52 20.29 -4.21
C ALA A 199 20.91 21.39 -5.10
N GLU A 200 19.59 21.41 -5.27
CA GLU A 200 18.88 22.45 -6.00
C GLU A 200 19.08 23.84 -5.36
N ALA A 201 18.97 23.93 -4.04
CA ALA A 201 19.17 25.19 -3.32
C ALA A 201 20.58 25.76 -3.52
N ILE A 202 21.61 24.90 -3.61
CA ILE A 202 22.99 25.32 -3.90
C ILE A 202 23.09 25.87 -5.33
N ILE A 203 22.51 25.20 -6.31
CA ILE A 203 22.52 25.64 -7.72
C ILE A 203 21.85 27.02 -7.85
N TRP A 204 20.67 27.20 -7.25
CA TRP A 204 19.95 28.47 -7.27
C TRP A 204 20.75 29.61 -6.62
N ARG A 205 21.43 29.36 -5.50
CA ARG A 205 22.29 30.38 -4.85
C ARG A 205 23.47 30.78 -5.73
N GLN A 206 24.12 29.81 -6.39
CA GLN A 206 25.24 30.11 -7.29
C GLN A 206 24.80 30.94 -8.50
N GLN A 207 23.63 30.63 -9.09
CA GLN A 207 23.06 31.40 -10.20
C GLN A 207 22.69 32.83 -9.78
N SER A 208 22.11 33.01 -8.60
CA SER A 208 21.75 34.34 -8.08
C SER A 208 22.97 35.22 -7.79
N LEU A 209 24.11 34.64 -7.39
CA LEU A 209 25.34 35.38 -7.11
C LEU A 209 26.10 35.79 -8.37
N HIS A 210 25.98 35.02 -9.45
CA HIS A 210 26.71 35.30 -10.69
C HIS A 210 26.00 36.29 -11.62
N GLY A 211 24.87 36.87 -11.20
CA GLY A 211 24.19 37.96 -11.95
C GLY A 211 24.10 37.66 -13.43
N ILE A 212 23.75 36.42 -13.80
CA ILE A 212 23.88 35.93 -15.17
C ILE A 212 22.82 36.63 -16.01
N GLN A 213 23.26 37.72 -16.62
CA GLN A 213 22.61 38.41 -17.72
C GLN A 213 22.58 37.43 -18.89
N THR A 214 21.52 36.63 -18.97
CA THR A 214 21.25 35.76 -20.12
C THR A 214 21.04 36.66 -21.34
N CYS A 215 22.06 36.83 -22.18
CA CYS A 215 21.89 37.44 -23.50
C CYS A 215 20.92 36.58 -24.29
N ALA A 216 19.88 37.20 -24.83
CA ALA A 216 18.79 36.56 -25.58
C ALA A 216 19.21 36.08 -26.98
N CYS A 217 20.49 35.75 -27.16
CA CYS A 217 21.12 35.51 -28.44
C CYS A 217 21.70 34.09 -28.48
N ASN A 218 20.91 33.08 -28.87
CA ASN A 218 21.29 32.04 -29.85
C ASN A 218 20.33 30.84 -29.85
N SER A 219 19.50 30.80 -30.88
CA SER A 219 18.49 29.77 -31.17
C SER A 219 19.06 28.48 -31.78
N ALA A 220 20.31 28.12 -31.48
CA ALA A 220 21.01 26.99 -32.13
C ALA A 220 21.70 26.04 -31.13
N VAL A 221 21.14 25.91 -29.92
CA VAL A 221 21.62 24.91 -28.96
C VAL A 221 21.08 23.52 -29.34
N SER A 222 22.01 22.73 -29.89
CA SER A 222 21.83 21.42 -30.51
C SER A 222 21.29 20.34 -29.57
N CYS A 223 20.66 19.32 -30.16
CA CYS A 223 20.15 18.11 -29.51
C CYS A 223 21.19 17.41 -28.61
N ALA A 224 22.50 17.53 -28.91
CA ALA A 224 23.58 16.96 -28.11
C ALA A 224 23.67 17.54 -26.69
N GLN A 225 23.15 18.75 -26.45
CA GLN A 225 23.17 19.37 -25.13
C GLN A 225 22.05 18.82 -24.21
N ARG A 226 20.95 18.30 -24.78
CA ARG A 226 19.89 17.64 -23.99
C ARG A 226 20.35 16.31 -23.38
N ASP A 227 21.04 15.47 -24.15
CA ASP A 227 21.52 14.18 -23.67
C ASP A 227 22.52 14.36 -22.51
N SER A 228 23.41 15.35 -22.62
CA SER A 228 24.37 15.67 -21.54
C SER A 228 23.73 16.13 -20.23
N LEU A 229 22.58 16.83 -20.29
CA LEU A 229 21.84 17.28 -19.12
C LEU A 229 21.10 16.12 -18.44
N GLN A 230 20.52 15.21 -19.22
CA GLN A 230 19.85 14.03 -18.69
C GLN A 230 20.82 13.09 -17.99
N ASP A 231 22.00 12.86 -18.58
CA ASP A 231 23.06 12.05 -17.96
C ASP A 231 23.56 12.68 -16.65
N ALA A 232 23.73 14.01 -16.60
CA ALA A 232 24.14 14.71 -15.39
C ALA A 232 23.08 14.58 -14.27
N GLN A 233 21.79 14.68 -14.61
CA GLN A 233 20.69 14.52 -13.67
C GLN A 233 20.63 13.09 -13.11
N VAL A 234 20.75 12.07 -13.97
CA VAL A 234 20.79 10.66 -13.54
C VAL A 234 21.99 10.40 -12.62
N GLN A 235 23.16 10.96 -12.93
CA GLN A 235 24.33 10.84 -12.08
C GLN A 235 24.16 11.54 -10.73
N ALA A 236 23.54 12.72 -10.69
CA ALA A 236 23.23 13.44 -9.46
C ALA A 236 22.26 12.64 -8.58
N GLN A 237 21.17 12.14 -9.16
CA GLN A 237 20.21 11.29 -8.46
C GLN A 237 20.90 10.04 -7.86
N ARG A 238 21.73 9.35 -8.65
CA ARG A 238 22.53 8.20 -8.15
C ARG A 238 23.48 8.56 -7.02
N ARG A 239 23.98 9.81 -6.94
CA ARG A 239 24.80 10.28 -5.81
C ARG A 239 23.93 10.50 -4.58
N CYS A 240 22.76 11.12 -4.71
CA CYS A 240 21.81 11.30 -3.62
C CYS A 240 21.36 9.96 -3.03
N VAL A 241 20.99 8.99 -3.88
CA VAL A 241 20.62 7.64 -3.42
C VAL A 241 21.74 6.95 -2.65
N ARG A 242 22.97 6.94 -3.19
CA ARG A 242 24.13 6.34 -2.50
C ARG A 242 24.42 7.03 -1.17
N ARG A 243 24.33 8.36 -1.11
CA ARG A 243 24.51 9.13 0.13
C ARG A 243 23.44 8.79 1.15
N ALA A 244 22.18 8.69 0.73
CA ALA A 244 21.02 8.38 1.59
C ALA A 244 21.12 6.98 2.18
N VAL A 245 21.41 5.96 1.36
CA VAL A 245 21.60 4.59 1.83
C VAL A 245 22.74 4.54 2.85
N LYS A 246 23.91 5.10 2.51
CA LYS A 246 25.07 5.12 3.41
C LYS A 246 24.80 5.83 4.73
N ALA A 247 24.03 6.92 4.71
CA ALA A 247 23.66 7.65 5.92
C ALA A 247 22.67 6.87 6.80
N ALA A 248 21.80 6.05 6.19
CA ALA A 248 20.82 5.24 6.89
C ALA A 248 21.37 3.92 7.45
N ASP A 249 22.50 3.41 6.96
CA ASP A 249 23.05 2.10 7.31
C ASP A 249 23.11 1.85 8.83
N GLY A 250 23.62 2.81 9.61
CA GLY A 250 23.71 2.67 11.08
C GLY A 250 22.33 2.55 11.75
N VAL A 251 21.38 3.37 11.32
CA VAL A 251 20.00 3.34 11.84
C VAL A 251 19.27 2.07 11.41
N ILE A 252 19.57 1.52 10.23
CA ILE A 252 18.99 0.26 9.77
C ILE A 252 19.42 -0.90 10.68
N LEU A 253 20.69 -0.94 11.09
CA LEU A 253 21.18 -1.93 12.05
C LEU A 253 20.49 -1.77 13.42
N ASP A 254 20.40 -0.53 13.93
CA ASP A 254 19.70 -0.25 15.18
C ASP A 254 18.22 -0.71 15.15
N LEU A 255 17.54 -0.52 14.01
CA LEU A 255 16.16 -0.96 13.80
C LEU A 255 16.03 -2.50 13.79
N GLN A 256 16.99 -3.19 13.18
CA GLN A 256 17.02 -4.66 13.16
C GLN A 256 17.21 -5.23 14.55
N ASP A 257 18.15 -4.67 15.30
CA ASP A 257 18.46 -5.07 16.66
C ASP A 257 17.27 -4.82 17.59
N LEU A 258 16.61 -3.66 17.47
CA LEU A 258 15.46 -3.30 18.30
C LEU A 258 14.27 -4.27 18.12
N VAL A 259 14.02 -4.72 16.89
CA VAL A 259 12.85 -5.55 16.57
C VAL A 259 13.19 -7.04 16.65
N GLY A 260 14.48 -7.39 16.76
CA GLY A 260 14.95 -8.77 16.82
C GLY A 260 14.74 -9.54 15.51
N VAL A 261 14.86 -8.86 14.36
CA VAL A 261 14.60 -9.46 13.03
C VAL A 261 15.92 -9.81 12.34
N GLY A 262 16.04 -11.05 11.87
CA GLY A 262 17.16 -11.47 11.04
C GLY A 262 17.24 -10.75 9.68
N ASN A 263 18.46 -10.53 9.19
CA ASN A 263 18.74 -9.88 7.91
C ASN A 263 17.97 -10.47 6.72
N GLU A 264 17.81 -11.80 6.69
CA GLU A 264 17.15 -12.48 5.58
C GLU A 264 15.66 -12.14 5.50
N ASN A 265 14.93 -12.24 6.62
CA ASN A 265 13.50 -11.92 6.68
C ASN A 265 13.25 -10.45 6.34
N LEU A 266 14.10 -9.53 6.83
CA LEU A 266 14.00 -8.12 6.48
C LEU A 266 14.22 -7.89 4.99
N ARG A 267 15.24 -8.55 4.41
CA ARG A 267 15.54 -8.43 2.99
C ARG A 267 14.40 -8.97 2.14
N GLU A 268 13.87 -10.15 2.46
CA GLU A 268 12.74 -10.76 1.77
C GLU A 268 11.51 -9.83 1.79
N CYS A 269 11.14 -9.33 2.97
CA CYS A 269 10.01 -8.42 3.13
C CYS A 269 10.22 -7.10 2.36
N ARG A 270 11.43 -6.54 2.36
CA ARG A 270 11.75 -5.32 1.60
C ARG A 270 11.70 -5.55 0.09
N VAL A 271 12.17 -6.70 -0.40
CA VAL A 271 12.08 -7.07 -1.82
C VAL A 271 10.62 -7.22 -2.23
N TRP A 272 9.82 -7.90 -1.41
CA TRP A 272 8.39 -8.04 -1.63
C TRP A 272 7.69 -6.67 -1.66
N LEU A 273 7.90 -5.80 -0.66
CA LEU A 273 7.36 -4.44 -0.63
C LEU A 273 7.81 -3.57 -1.82
N ALA A 274 9.02 -3.78 -2.33
CA ALA A 274 9.51 -3.08 -3.51
C ALA A 274 8.83 -3.56 -4.80
N GLY A 275 8.43 -4.84 -4.86
CA GLY A 275 7.67 -5.43 -5.97
C GLY A 275 6.26 -4.83 -6.13
N LEU A 276 5.69 -4.28 -5.07
CA LEU A 276 4.38 -3.59 -5.08
C LEU A 276 4.42 -2.20 -5.76
N GLY A 277 5.59 -1.84 -6.32
CA GLY A 277 5.88 -0.53 -6.87
C GLY A 277 6.04 -0.55 -8.38
N HIS A 278 5.02 -0.97 -9.14
CA HIS A 278 4.85 -0.67 -10.55
C HIS A 278 3.39 -0.38 -10.88
#